data_AF-A0A482IP09-F1
#
_entry.id   AF-A0A482IP09-F1
#
_cell.length_a   1.000
_cell.length_b   1.000
_cell.length_c   1.000
_cell.angle_alpha   90.00
_cell.angle_beta   90.00
_cell.angle_gamma   90.00
#
_symmetry.space_group_name_H-M   'P 1'
#
loop_
_entity.id
_entity.type
_entity.pdbx_description
1 polymer ?
#
loop_
_entity_poly.entity_id
_entity_poly.type
_entity_poly.pdbx_seq_one_letter_code
_entity_poly.pdbx_strand_id
1 'polypeptide(L)'
;MKHIAALRCLGAAVLIASALPAHAYFDNYLSSTIVGTLAKQQMASLRGVFNKTLSESEDGATVPFSLPAEGRSKATEGTFTPVTTRTENGKRCRKIRSELRQNGRSERWEGWYCQEADGNWKKTLLKD
;
A
#
# COMPACT_ATOMS: atom_id res chain seq x y z
N MET A 1 18.74 -28.06 -38.79
CA MET A 1 18.45 -28.19 -37.33
C MET A 1 19.17 -27.17 -36.44
N LYS A 2 20.34 -26.61 -36.80
CA LYS A 2 21.07 -25.59 -35.97
C LYS A 2 20.40 -24.21 -35.87
N HIS A 3 19.61 -23.78 -36.85
CA HIS A 3 18.99 -22.44 -36.88
C HIS A 3 17.75 -22.30 -35.98
N ILE A 4 17.12 -23.41 -35.59
CA ILE A 4 15.90 -23.40 -34.76
C ILE A 4 16.26 -23.18 -33.27
N ALA A 5 17.44 -23.62 -32.84
CA ALA A 5 17.91 -23.43 -31.47
C ALA A 5 18.32 -21.97 -31.18
N ALA A 6 18.94 -21.29 -32.14
CA ALA A 6 19.36 -19.89 -31.99
C ALA A 6 18.15 -18.92 -31.90
N LEU A 7 17.08 -19.19 -32.66
CA LEU A 7 15.86 -18.37 -32.63
C LEU A 7 15.10 -18.46 -31.29
N ARG A 8 15.22 -19.59 -30.58
CA ARG A 8 14.56 -19.81 -29.29
C ARG A 8 15.22 -19.07 -28.13
N CYS A 9 16.54 -18.91 -28.14
CA CYS A 9 17.26 -18.15 -27.10
C CYS A 9 17.05 -16.63 -27.23
N LEU A 10 16.90 -16.11 -28.45
CA LEU A 10 16.60 -14.70 -28.70
C LEU A 10 15.20 -14.29 -28.22
N GLY A 11 14.20 -15.15 -28.40
CA GLY A 11 12.83 -14.89 -27.93
C GLY A 11 12.72 -14.79 -26.40
N ALA A 12 13.45 -15.63 -25.66
CA ALA A 12 13.46 -15.59 -24.20
C ALA A 12 14.15 -14.34 -23.63
N ALA A 13 15.23 -13.87 -24.25
CA ALA A 13 15.94 -12.67 -23.82
C ALA A 13 15.10 -11.39 -24.00
N VAL A 14 14.31 -11.29 -25.09
CA VAL A 14 13.41 -10.15 -25.34
C VAL A 14 12.28 -10.09 -24.30
N LEU A 15 11.74 -11.25 -23.90
CA LEU A 15 10.67 -11.32 -22.89
C LEU A 15 11.15 -10.97 -21.47
N ILE A 16 12.41 -11.25 -21.13
CA ILE A 16 12.99 -10.85 -19.84
C ILE A 16 13.34 -9.36 -19.85
N ALA A 17 13.84 -8.83 -20.97
CA ALA A 17 14.16 -7.41 -21.11
C ALA A 17 12.92 -6.50 -21.01
N SER A 18 11.74 -6.95 -21.42
CA SER A 18 10.48 -6.19 -21.29
C SER A 18 9.90 -6.18 -19.87
N ALA A 19 10.33 -7.07 -18.97
CA ALA A 19 9.86 -7.10 -17.59
C ALA A 19 10.61 -6.11 -16.67
N LEU A 20 11.87 -5.79 -16.98
CA LEU A 20 12.70 -4.85 -16.21
C LEU A 20 12.14 -3.42 -16.09
N PRO A 21 11.60 -2.77 -17.15
CA PRO A 21 11.12 -1.38 -17.04
C PRO A 21 9.92 -1.24 -16.10
N ALA A 22 9.09 -2.27 -15.94
CA ALA A 22 7.96 -2.22 -15.03
C ALA A 22 8.39 -2.07 -13.56
N HIS A 23 9.46 -2.75 -13.14
CA HIS A 23 9.95 -2.73 -11.76
C HIS A 23 10.51 -1.35 -11.40
N ALA A 24 11.34 -0.78 -12.27
CA ALA A 24 11.89 0.55 -12.06
C ALA A 24 10.82 1.65 -12.02
N TYR A 25 9.73 1.50 -12.80
CA TYR A 25 8.61 2.44 -12.77
C TYR A 25 7.89 2.44 -11.42
N PHE A 26 7.57 1.26 -10.87
CA PHE A 26 6.89 1.17 -9.57
C PHE A 26 7.76 1.67 -8.41
N ASP A 27 9.06 1.40 -8.43
CA ASP A 27 9.98 1.90 -7.40
C ASP A 27 10.08 3.43 -7.42
N ASN A 28 10.17 4.05 -8.60
CA ASN A 28 10.15 5.51 -8.73
C ASN A 28 8.82 6.12 -8.27
N TYR A 29 7.69 5.49 -8.60
CA TYR A 29 6.38 5.97 -8.16
C TYR A 29 6.22 5.86 -6.64
N LEU A 30 6.54 4.71 -6.05
CA LEU A 30 6.39 4.51 -4.60
C LEU A 30 7.35 5.39 -3.81
N SER A 31 8.61 5.52 -4.24
CA SER A 31 9.58 6.43 -3.59
C SER A 31 9.16 7.91 -3.64
N SER A 32 8.27 8.28 -4.56
CA SER A 32 7.65 9.60 -4.59
C SER A 32 6.54 9.79 -3.56
N THR A 33 6.06 8.74 -2.87
CA THR A 33 5.02 8.81 -1.82
C THR A 33 5.63 8.84 -0.42
N ILE A 34 4.93 9.43 0.57
CA ILE A 34 5.37 9.42 1.97
C ILE A 34 5.53 7.98 2.45
N VAL A 35 4.56 7.11 2.15
CA VAL A 35 4.58 5.69 2.51
C VAL A 35 5.82 4.98 1.96
N GLY A 36 6.21 5.24 0.71
CA GLY A 36 7.39 4.62 0.10
C GLY A 36 8.73 5.17 0.59
N THR A 37 8.74 6.24 1.40
CA THR A 37 9.96 6.76 2.05
C THR A 37 10.13 6.31 3.51
N LEU A 38 9.17 5.55 4.05
CA LEU A 38 9.22 5.10 5.44
C LEU A 38 10.30 4.04 5.65
N ALA A 39 10.96 4.12 6.80
CA ALA A 39 11.81 3.04 7.29
C ALA A 39 10.99 1.79 7.64
N LYS A 40 11.67 0.65 7.80
CA LYS A 40 11.01 -0.64 8.07
C LYS A 40 10.21 -0.63 9.38
N GLN A 41 10.73 -0.03 10.46
CA GLN A 41 10.00 -0.01 11.74
C GLN A 41 8.85 1.00 11.71
N GLN A 42 9.04 2.16 11.06
CA GLN A 42 7.94 3.08 10.75
C GLN A 42 6.81 2.39 9.97
N MET A 43 7.13 1.61 8.94
CA MET A 43 6.14 0.86 8.16
C MET A 43 5.41 -0.19 9.01
N ALA A 44 6.14 -0.92 9.86
CA ALA A 44 5.55 -1.89 10.77
C ALA A 44 4.58 -1.22 11.75
N SER A 45 4.97 -0.06 12.30
CA SER A 45 4.15 0.73 13.22
C SER A 45 2.90 1.27 12.51
N LEU A 46 3.06 1.82 11.30
CA LEU A 46 1.95 2.29 10.48
C LEU A 46 0.94 1.16 10.19
N ARG A 47 1.43 -0.02 9.79
CA ARG A 47 0.59 -1.20 9.54
C ARG A 47 -0.16 -1.64 10.80
N GLY A 48 0.49 -1.57 11.96
CA GLY A 48 -0.14 -1.85 13.25
C GLY A 48 -1.33 -0.93 13.52
N VAL A 49 -1.12 0.38 13.42
CA VAL A 49 -2.20 1.37 13.62
C VAL A 49 -3.29 1.22 12.57
N PHE A 50 -2.93 0.98 11.31
CA PHE A 50 -3.88 0.77 10.21
C PHE A 50 -4.79 -0.43 10.46
N ASN A 51 -4.22 -1.58 10.80
CA ASN A 51 -4.98 -2.79 11.12
C ASN A 51 -5.87 -2.60 12.34
N LYS A 52 -5.34 -1.96 13.39
CA LYS A 52 -6.12 -1.64 14.59
C LYS A 52 -7.32 -0.74 14.26
N THR A 53 -7.11 0.30 13.45
CA THR A 53 -8.17 1.23 13.03
C THR A 53 -9.26 0.50 12.25
N LEU A 54 -8.91 -0.34 11.28
CA LEU A 54 -9.87 -1.12 10.51
C LEU A 54 -10.64 -2.14 11.37
N SER A 55 -10.00 -2.70 12.39
CA SER A 55 -10.59 -3.71 13.26
C SER A 55 -11.51 -3.10 14.33
N GLU A 56 -11.10 -1.99 14.95
CA GLU A 56 -11.66 -1.55 16.23
C GLU A 56 -12.38 -0.19 16.18
N SER A 57 -12.03 0.70 15.25
CA SER A 57 -12.61 2.05 15.24
C SER A 57 -13.95 2.10 14.53
N GLU A 58 -14.87 2.96 14.98
CA GLU A 58 -16.15 3.18 14.31
C GLU A 58 -15.98 3.96 12.99
N ASP A 59 -17.01 3.92 12.14
CA ASP A 59 -17.05 4.79 10.96
C ASP A 59 -17.19 6.25 11.38
N GLY A 60 -16.44 7.14 10.71
CA GLY A 60 -16.34 8.56 11.05
C GLY A 60 -15.31 8.88 12.13
N ALA A 61 -14.84 7.90 12.91
CA ALA A 61 -13.82 8.14 13.93
C ALA A 61 -12.43 8.35 13.30
N THR A 62 -11.77 9.45 13.67
CA THR A 62 -10.40 9.76 13.22
C THR A 62 -9.38 9.29 14.25
N VAL A 63 -8.50 8.38 13.82
CA VAL A 63 -7.38 7.85 14.62
C VAL A 63 -6.08 8.53 14.18
N PRO A 64 -5.48 9.39 15.02
CA PRO A 64 -4.18 9.99 14.71
C PRO A 64 -3.04 8.98 14.92
N PHE A 65 -1.94 9.19 14.19
CA PHE A 65 -0.68 8.48 14.42
C PHE A 65 0.51 9.42 14.24
N SER A 66 1.62 9.04 14.87
CA SER A 66 2.92 9.68 14.69
C SER A 66 4.00 8.60 14.58
N LEU A 67 4.87 8.75 13.59
CA LEU A 67 6.01 7.90 13.32
C LEU A 67 7.26 8.78 13.51
N PRO A 68 8.01 8.60 14.61
CA PRO A 68 9.26 9.32 14.82
C PRO A 68 10.24 9.09 13.67
N ALA A 69 11.17 10.04 13.47
CA ALA A 69 12.23 9.87 12.49
C ALA A 69 13.10 8.65 12.83
N GLU A 70 13.50 7.88 11.82
CA GLU A 70 14.30 6.66 11.97
C GLU A 70 15.39 6.62 10.91
N GLY A 71 16.65 6.70 11.34
CA GLY A 71 17.80 6.75 10.44
C GLY A 71 17.71 7.92 9.45
N ARG A 72 17.62 7.62 8.15
CA ARG A 72 17.45 8.62 7.09
C ARG A 72 15.99 9.00 6.83
N SER A 73 15.03 8.23 7.32
CA SER A 73 13.62 8.53 7.12
C SER A 73 13.16 9.64 8.05
N LYS A 74 12.26 10.48 7.54
CA LYS A 74 11.76 11.66 8.25
C LYS A 74 10.62 11.28 9.18
N ALA A 75 10.38 12.11 10.18
CA ALA A 75 9.19 11.98 11.01
C ALA A 75 7.94 12.17 10.14
N THR A 76 6.97 11.31 10.32
CA THR A 76 5.72 11.28 9.57
C THR A 76 4.56 11.25 10.54
N GLU A 77 3.56 12.07 10.34
CA GLU A 77 2.32 12.03 11.11
C GLU A 77 1.13 11.87 10.18
N GLY A 78 -0.03 11.56 10.74
CA GLY A 78 -1.21 11.40 9.94
C GLY A 78 -2.43 10.93 10.70
N THR A 79 -3.45 10.60 9.92
CA THR A 79 -4.72 10.10 10.44
C THR A 79 -5.27 8.99 9.57
N PHE A 80 -5.93 8.04 10.20
CA PHE A 80 -6.81 7.08 9.55
C PHE A 80 -8.26 7.33 9.97
N THR A 81 -9.18 7.30 9.03
CA THR A 81 -10.61 7.45 9.29
C THR A 81 -11.38 6.42 8.48
N PRO A 82 -11.98 5.40 9.11
CA PRO A 82 -12.96 4.56 8.43
C PRO A 82 -14.14 5.43 7.99
N VAL A 83 -14.47 5.39 6.71
CA VAL A 83 -15.50 6.24 6.10
C VAL A 83 -16.84 5.53 6.10
N THR A 84 -16.83 4.25 5.76
CA THR A 84 -18.04 3.41 5.68
C THR A 84 -17.65 1.93 5.74
N THR A 85 -18.53 1.14 6.34
CA THR A 85 -18.42 -0.31 6.48
C THR A 85 -19.60 -0.97 5.79
N ARG A 86 -19.32 -2.02 5.00
CA ARG A 86 -20.35 -2.87 4.39
C ARG A 86 -19.89 -4.31 4.26
N THR A 87 -20.85 -5.21 4.09
CA THR A 87 -20.57 -6.63 3.86
C THR A 87 -20.55 -6.91 2.36
N GLU A 88 -19.45 -7.48 1.88
CA GLU A 88 -19.28 -7.89 0.47
C GLU A 88 -18.85 -9.35 0.42
N ASN A 89 -19.61 -10.19 -0.27
CA ASN A 89 -19.33 -11.63 -0.38
C ASN A 89 -19.07 -12.30 0.99
N GLY A 90 -19.84 -11.90 2.01
CA GLY A 90 -19.69 -12.41 3.38
C GLY A 90 -18.50 -11.86 4.16
N LYS A 91 -17.71 -10.95 3.58
CA LYS A 91 -16.56 -10.30 4.23
C LYS A 91 -16.94 -8.92 4.73
N ARG A 92 -16.45 -8.54 5.91
CA ARG A 92 -16.53 -7.17 6.41
C ARG A 92 -15.55 -6.30 5.62
N CYS A 93 -16.04 -5.34 4.85
CA CYS A 93 -15.23 -4.44 4.04
C CYS A 93 -15.42 -3.01 4.50
N ARG A 94 -14.32 -2.24 4.53
CA ARG A 94 -14.31 -0.87 5.01
C ARG A 94 -13.58 0.02 4.02
N LYS A 95 -14.17 1.17 3.73
CA LYS A 95 -13.49 2.27 3.04
C LYS A 95 -12.74 3.06 4.09
N ILE A 96 -11.46 3.31 3.87
CA ILE A 96 -10.62 4.07 4.80
C ILE A 96 -10.01 5.27 4.09
N ARG A 97 -10.08 6.43 4.75
CA ARG A 97 -9.34 7.63 4.37
C ARG A 97 -8.07 7.71 5.19
N SER A 98 -6.96 7.98 4.51
CA SER A 98 -5.65 8.15 5.11
C SER A 98 -5.12 9.53 4.74
N GLU A 99 -4.66 10.29 5.73
CA GLU A 99 -3.93 11.54 5.51
C GLU A 99 -2.55 11.41 6.13
N LEU A 100 -1.51 11.74 5.38
CA LEU A 100 -0.13 11.68 5.81
C LEU A 100 0.54 13.04 5.61
N ARG A 101 1.37 13.44 6.58
CA ARG A 101 2.19 14.65 6.53
C ARG A 101 3.63 14.31 6.85
N GLN A 102 4.55 14.79 6.04
CA GLN A 102 5.99 14.59 6.21
C GLN A 102 6.74 15.76 5.57
N ASN A 103 7.49 16.53 6.36
CA ASN A 103 8.36 17.60 5.88
C ASN A 103 7.69 18.57 4.87
N GLY A 104 6.52 19.12 5.23
CA GLY A 104 5.77 20.05 4.38
C GLY A 104 4.99 19.39 3.22
N ARG A 105 5.16 18.08 2.98
CA ARG A 105 4.35 17.30 2.05
C ARG A 105 3.08 16.81 2.74
N SER A 106 1.98 16.76 2.00
CA SER A 106 0.72 16.17 2.45
C SER A 106 0.20 15.22 1.37
N GLU A 107 -0.27 14.05 1.78
CA GLU A 107 -0.88 13.07 0.90
C GLU A 107 -2.21 12.60 1.48
N ARG A 108 -3.18 12.38 0.60
CA ARG A 108 -4.50 11.87 0.97
C ARG A 108 -4.89 10.71 0.08
N TRP A 109 -5.28 9.62 0.72
CA TRP A 109 -5.61 8.36 0.05
C TRP A 109 -6.96 7.87 0.54
N GLU A 110 -7.72 7.25 -0.36
CA GLU A 110 -8.90 6.45 0.01
C GLU A 110 -8.79 5.06 -0.62
N GLY A 111 -9.27 4.05 0.10
CA GLY A 111 -9.26 2.69 -0.43
C GLY A 111 -10.19 1.76 0.33
N TRP A 112 -10.67 0.74 -0.36
CA TRP A 112 -11.47 -0.33 0.22
C TRP A 112 -10.57 -1.48 0.67
N TYR A 113 -10.86 -2.00 1.86
CA TYR A 113 -10.18 -3.15 2.44
C TYR A 113 -11.20 -4.12 3.00
N CYS A 114 -11.06 -5.41 2.68
CA CYS A 114 -11.90 -6.47 3.23
C CYS A 114 -11.11 -7.31 4.23
N GLN A 115 -11.78 -7.71 5.30
CA GLN A 115 -11.23 -8.65 6.26
C GLN A 115 -11.30 -10.06 5.68
N GLU A 116 -10.14 -10.71 5.66
CA GLU A 116 -9.99 -12.11 5.28
C GLU A 116 -10.31 -13.03 6.47
N ALA A 117 -10.45 -14.33 6.22
CA ALA A 117 -10.83 -15.30 7.24
C ALA A 117 -9.79 -15.43 8.37
N ASP A 118 -8.52 -15.12 8.08
CA ASP A 118 -7.42 -15.09 9.04
C ASP A 118 -7.36 -13.77 9.85
N GLY A 119 -8.32 -12.86 9.63
CA GLY A 119 -8.41 -11.56 10.27
C GLY A 119 -7.57 -10.46 9.61
N ASN A 120 -6.74 -10.79 8.60
CA ASN A 120 -5.96 -9.79 7.87
C ASN A 120 -6.84 -8.93 6.96
N TRP A 121 -6.43 -7.68 6.76
CA TRP A 121 -7.11 -6.76 5.86
C TRP A 121 -6.41 -6.72 4.50
N LYS A 122 -7.17 -6.98 3.43
CA LYS A 122 -6.67 -6.96 2.06
C LYS A 122 -7.32 -5.84 1.26
N LYS A 123 -6.50 -5.07 0.54
CA LYS A 123 -6.98 -4.07 -0.41
C LYS A 123 -7.87 -4.73 -1.45
N THR A 124 -9.01 -4.13 -1.72
CA THR A 124 -9.96 -4.57 -2.74
C THR A 124 -10.40 -3.38 -3.60
N LEU A 125 -10.97 -3.68 -4.76
CA LEU A 125 -11.60 -2.69 -5.62
C LEU A 125 -13.11 -2.87 -5.49
N LEU A 126 -13.75 -1.92 -4.83
CA LEU A 126 -15.19 -1.84 -4.70
C LEU A 126 -15.66 -0.50 -5.26
N LYS A 127 -16.87 -0.50 -5.83
CA LYS A 127 -17.54 0.74 -6.23
C LYS A 127 -18.11 1.40 -4.98
N ASP A 128 -17.95 2.72 -4.89
CA ASP A 128 -18.57 3.52 -3.84
C ASP A 128 -20.11 3.45 -3.91
#